data_AF-A0AAV5URG3-F1
#
_entry.id   AF-A0AAV5URG3-F1
#
_cell.length_a   1.000
_cell.length_b   1.000
_cell.length_c   1.000
_cell.angle_alpha   90.00
_cell.angle_beta   90.00
_cell.angle_gamma   90.00
#
_symmetry.space_group_name_H-M   'P 1'
#
loop_
_entity.id
_entity.type
_entity.pdbx_description
1 polymer ?
#
loop_
_entity_poly.entity_id
_entity_poly.type
_entity_poly.pdbx_seq_one_letter_code
_entity_poly.pdbx_strand_id
1 'polypeptide(L)'
;NAKNQVFDLLPLAALYGKKETDRMRVLCVSSGMSPSLKSLADIRNIKRPVTDPLKHRLSFDLLTAHPCHNLTGTSFNFRLGYGTHFGENVLDGVLKRLKITAVLRTNQTFSIGLLPFPSVAAPKLITLNSTHRMYRLDENDPGNPNLSVVLCWDEVDKSDGSKGYQYTRRIAGEMPELINEKKYDEV
;
A
#
# COMPACT_ATOMS: atom_id res chain seq x y z
N ASN A 1 20.51 26.93 2.29
CA ASN A 1 19.88 25.64 2.69
C ASN A 1 18.36 25.59 2.47
N ALA A 2 17.81 26.17 1.40
CA ALA A 2 16.35 26.23 1.16
C ALA A 2 15.73 24.99 0.49
N LYS A 3 16.54 24.04 -0.02
CA LYS A 3 16.07 22.95 -0.89
C LYS A 3 15.17 21.91 -0.21
N ASN A 4 15.21 21.77 1.12
CA ASN A 4 14.43 20.75 1.83
C ASN A 4 13.08 21.24 2.40
N GLN A 5 12.86 22.57 2.46
CA GLN A 5 11.67 23.14 3.09
C GLN A 5 10.37 22.81 2.33
N VAL A 6 10.46 22.53 1.02
CA VAL A 6 9.31 22.12 0.20
C VAL A 6 8.82 20.72 0.58
N PHE A 7 9.73 19.80 0.90
CA PHE A 7 9.35 18.43 1.28
C PHE A 7 8.63 18.40 2.62
N ASP A 8 9.00 19.28 3.55
CA ASP A 8 8.35 19.39 4.87
C ASP A 8 6.87 19.79 4.77
N LEU A 9 6.43 20.35 3.64
CA LEU A 9 5.06 20.79 3.39
C LEU A 9 4.19 19.72 2.71
N LEU A 10 4.79 18.61 2.25
CA LEU A 10 4.08 17.57 1.52
C LEU A 10 2.98 16.91 2.39
N PRO A 11 1.86 16.51 1.78
CA PRO A 11 0.87 15.71 2.47
C PRO A 11 1.41 14.32 2.78
N LEU A 12 1.04 13.78 3.95
CA LEU A 12 1.48 12.43 4.39
C LEU A 12 0.53 11.32 3.93
N ALA A 13 -0.71 11.66 3.57
CA ALA A 13 -1.68 10.71 3.06
C ALA A 13 -2.72 11.41 2.17
N ALA A 14 -3.40 10.64 1.34
CA ALA A 14 -4.59 11.04 0.62
C ALA A 14 -5.71 10.03 0.89
N LEU A 15 -6.95 10.49 0.92
CA LEU A 15 -8.11 9.61 1.00
C LEU A 15 -8.88 9.71 -0.31
N TYR A 16 -9.03 8.57 -0.98
CA TYR A 16 -9.92 8.41 -2.12
C TYR A 16 -11.28 7.87 -1.65
N GLY A 17 -12.36 8.43 -2.19
CA GLY A 17 -13.74 8.06 -1.84
C GLY A 17 -14.31 8.79 -0.62
N LYS A 18 -15.58 9.18 -0.72
CA LYS A 18 -16.43 9.74 0.32
C LYS A 18 -17.34 8.65 0.88
N LYS A 19 -17.66 8.77 2.17
CA LYS A 19 -18.34 7.72 2.92
C LYS A 19 -19.79 7.49 2.48
N GLU A 20 -20.43 8.52 1.95
CA GLU A 20 -21.86 8.52 1.61
C GLU A 20 -22.11 8.10 0.16
N THR A 21 -21.13 8.27 -0.73
CA THR A 21 -21.31 8.09 -2.17
C THR A 21 -20.49 6.95 -2.76
N ASP A 22 -19.34 6.63 -2.15
CA ASP A 22 -18.39 5.71 -2.74
C ASP A 22 -18.43 4.36 -2.03
N ARG A 23 -18.60 3.31 -2.82
CA ARG A 23 -18.52 1.92 -2.36
C ARG A 23 -17.13 1.60 -1.77
N MET A 24 -16.11 2.35 -2.16
CA MET A 24 -14.73 2.14 -1.78
C MET A 24 -14.13 3.41 -1.16
N ARG A 25 -13.49 3.27 0.00
CA ARG A 25 -12.68 4.32 0.63
C ARG A 25 -11.26 3.82 0.79
N VAL A 26 -10.34 4.37 0.00
CA VAL A 26 -8.94 3.94 -0.03
C VAL A 26 -8.07 5.00 0.62
N LEU A 27 -7.30 4.60 1.62
CA LEU A 27 -6.27 5.46 2.20
C LEU A 27 -4.96 5.23 1.48
N CYS A 28 -4.47 6.26 0.80
CA CYS A 28 -3.18 6.27 0.13
C CYS A 28 -2.12 6.84 1.08
N VAL A 29 -1.07 6.08 1.35
CA VAL A 29 0.08 6.50 2.18
C VAL A 29 1.38 6.16 1.45
N SER A 30 2.50 6.78 1.84
CA SER A 30 3.79 6.40 1.25
C SER A 30 4.19 4.98 1.67
N SER A 31 4.08 4.67 2.96
CA SER A 31 4.57 3.40 3.50
C SER A 31 3.45 2.63 4.19
N GLY A 32 3.42 2.60 5.52
CA GLY A 32 2.60 1.63 6.22
C GLY A 32 1.53 2.25 7.10
N MET A 33 0.86 1.36 7.84
CA MET A 33 -0.11 1.75 8.84
C MET A 33 0.55 1.83 10.22
N SER A 34 0.08 2.78 11.02
CA SER A 34 0.47 2.90 12.42
C SER A 34 -0.64 2.32 13.32
N PRO A 35 -0.31 1.51 14.35
CA PRO A 35 -1.26 1.19 15.41
C PRO A 35 -1.80 2.43 16.12
N SER A 36 -1.01 3.52 16.15
CA SER A 36 -1.38 4.79 16.78
C SER A 36 -2.41 5.61 15.99
N LEU A 37 -2.69 5.23 14.74
CA LEU A 37 -3.67 5.89 13.89
C LEU A 37 -5.10 5.53 14.34
N LYS A 38 -5.74 6.42 15.11
CA LYS A 38 -7.08 6.24 15.68
C LYS A 38 -8.17 6.85 14.82
N SER A 39 -7.87 7.94 14.11
CA SER A 39 -8.82 8.65 13.26
C SER A 39 -8.14 9.28 12.05
N LEU A 40 -8.92 9.57 11.00
CA LEU A 40 -8.42 10.37 9.87
C LEU A 40 -8.06 11.81 10.29
N ALA A 41 -8.61 12.31 11.40
CA ALA A 41 -8.24 13.60 11.95
C ALA A 41 -6.82 13.60 12.50
N ASP A 42 -6.32 12.45 12.99
CA ASP A 42 -4.95 12.34 13.50
C ASP A 42 -3.93 12.69 12.42
N ILE A 43 -4.16 12.25 11.18
CA ILE A 43 -3.32 12.60 10.01
C ILE A 43 -3.46 14.09 9.67
N ARG A 44 -4.69 14.62 9.67
CA ARG A 44 -4.95 16.04 9.35
C ARG A 44 -4.32 17.00 10.36
N ASN A 45 -4.21 16.56 11.61
CA ASN A 45 -3.68 17.36 12.72
C ASN A 45 -2.14 17.35 12.80
N ILE A 46 -1.45 16.59 11.95
CA ILE A 46 0.01 16.66 11.86
C ILE A 46 0.39 18.05 11.32
N LYS A 47 1.04 18.85 12.17
CA LYS A 47 1.46 20.20 11.83
C LYS A 47 2.54 20.15 10.75
N ARG A 48 2.38 20.99 9.73
CA ARG A 48 3.38 21.24 8.69
C ARG A 48 3.99 22.64 8.93
N PRO A 49 5.29 22.85 8.67
CA PRO A 49 6.26 21.91 8.09
C PRO A 49 6.63 20.75 9.03
N VAL A 50 6.71 19.53 8.49
CA VAL A 50 7.17 18.33 9.21
C VAL A 50 8.70 18.25 9.08
N THR A 51 9.41 19.07 9.86
CA THR A 51 10.88 19.17 9.79
C THR A 51 11.60 17.95 10.35
N ASP A 52 10.91 17.13 11.14
CA ASP A 52 11.45 15.89 11.72
C ASP A 52 10.34 14.82 11.79
N PRO A 53 10.10 14.09 10.69
CA PRO A 53 9.04 13.09 10.64
C PRO A 53 9.31 11.89 11.57
N LEU A 54 10.54 11.69 12.03
CA LEU A 54 10.95 10.54 12.84
C LEU A 54 10.61 10.72 14.32
N LYS A 55 10.43 11.96 14.79
CA LYS A 55 10.08 12.26 16.20
C LYS A 55 8.68 11.82 16.60
N HIS A 56 7.71 11.88 15.69
CA HIS A 56 6.34 11.51 15.97
C HIS A 56 6.03 10.13 15.41
N ARG A 57 5.56 9.22 16.29
CA ARG A 57 5.33 7.82 15.92
C ARG A 57 4.40 7.66 14.71
N LEU A 58 3.33 8.45 14.65
CA LEU A 58 2.37 8.37 13.55
C LEU A 58 3.00 8.76 12.20
N SER A 59 3.70 9.90 12.12
CA SER A 59 4.37 10.32 10.88
C SER A 59 5.48 9.35 10.50
N PHE A 60 6.24 8.86 11.49
CA PHE A 60 7.28 7.87 11.28
C PHE A 60 6.73 6.59 10.65
N ASP A 61 5.67 6.01 11.20
CA ASP A 61 5.07 4.78 10.70
C ASP A 61 4.42 4.99 9.31
N LEU A 62 3.74 6.12 9.07
CA LEU A 62 3.18 6.45 7.75
C LEU A 62 4.24 6.49 6.65
N LEU A 63 5.48 6.83 7.01
CA LEU A 63 6.61 6.96 6.09
C LEU A 63 7.56 5.76 6.08
N THR A 64 7.51 4.86 7.08
CA THR A 64 8.52 3.79 7.21
C THR A 64 7.96 2.41 7.55
N ALA A 65 6.68 2.27 7.90
CA ALA A 65 6.16 0.97 8.29
C ALA A 65 5.95 0.04 7.09
N HIS A 66 6.08 -1.28 7.27
CA HIS A 66 5.96 -2.30 6.22
C HIS A 66 5.05 -3.46 6.64
N PRO A 67 4.16 -3.97 5.75
CA PRO A 67 3.42 -5.19 6.03
C PRO A 67 4.38 -6.38 6.18
N CYS A 68 4.01 -7.34 7.04
CA CYS A 68 4.77 -8.56 7.26
C CYS A 68 3.81 -9.74 7.44
N HIS A 69 3.99 -10.79 6.64
CA HIS A 69 3.22 -12.03 6.77
C HIS A 69 3.60 -12.76 8.06
N ASN A 70 2.66 -13.53 8.60
CA ASN A 70 2.85 -14.33 9.82
C ASN A 70 3.23 -13.52 11.08
N LEU A 71 3.04 -12.20 11.06
CA LEU A 71 3.22 -11.32 12.20
C LEU A 71 1.87 -10.99 12.84
N THR A 72 1.78 -11.11 14.17
CA THR A 72 0.68 -10.54 14.95
C THR A 72 1.17 -9.28 15.68
N GLY A 73 0.52 -8.15 15.45
CA GLY A 73 0.90 -6.88 16.06
C GLY A 73 1.97 -6.16 15.25
N THR A 74 2.93 -5.55 15.94
CA THR A 74 4.04 -4.83 15.32
C THR A 74 5.39 -5.27 15.87
N SER A 75 6.41 -5.28 15.02
CA SER A 75 7.80 -5.53 15.41
C SER A 75 8.73 -4.50 14.78
N PHE A 76 9.90 -4.30 15.35
CA PHE A 76 10.91 -3.44 14.75
C PHE A 76 11.47 -4.09 13.47
N ASN A 77 11.70 -3.29 12.43
CA ASN A 77 12.31 -3.79 11.21
C ASN A 77 13.84 -3.84 11.34
N PHE A 78 14.33 -4.94 11.91
CA PHE A 78 15.77 -5.19 12.08
C PHE A 78 16.53 -5.27 10.76
N ARG A 79 15.86 -5.67 9.66
CA ARG A 79 16.49 -5.81 8.35
C ARG A 79 16.88 -4.46 7.75
N LEU A 80 16.03 -3.45 7.88
CA LEU A 80 16.33 -2.09 7.40
C LEU A 80 17.06 -1.24 8.45
N GLY A 81 17.08 -1.67 9.72
CA GLY A 81 17.65 -0.90 10.82
C GLY A 81 16.81 0.33 11.23
N TYR A 82 15.63 0.50 10.63
CA TYR A 82 14.64 1.51 10.99
C TYR A 82 13.25 1.06 10.52
N GLY A 83 12.21 1.68 11.08
CA GLY A 83 10.82 1.41 10.73
C GLY A 83 10.20 0.25 11.51
N THR A 84 8.93 -0.01 11.21
CA THR A 84 8.09 -0.97 11.93
C THR A 84 7.47 -1.96 10.95
N HIS A 85 7.54 -3.25 11.23
CA HIS A 85 6.68 -4.24 10.59
C HIS A 85 5.31 -4.28 11.26
N PHE A 86 4.24 -4.45 10.47
CA PHE A 86 2.89 -4.66 10.98
C PHE A 86 2.22 -5.87 10.33
N GLY A 87 1.48 -6.61 11.15
CA GLY A 87 0.70 -7.78 10.74
C GLY A 87 -0.66 -7.44 10.15
N GLU A 88 -1.33 -8.45 9.60
CA GLU A 88 -2.69 -8.35 9.08
C GLU A 88 -3.67 -7.84 10.15
N ASN A 89 -3.54 -8.32 11.39
CA ASN A 89 -4.41 -7.91 12.49
C ASN A 89 -4.35 -6.40 12.78
N VAL A 90 -3.17 -5.78 12.61
CA VAL A 90 -3.01 -4.33 12.76
C VAL A 90 -3.70 -3.60 11.62
N LEU A 91 -3.51 -4.08 10.38
CA LEU A 91 -4.18 -3.53 9.20
C LEU A 91 -5.70 -3.59 9.36
N ASP A 92 -6.25 -4.74 9.73
CA ASP A 92 -7.69 -4.94 9.95
C ASP A 92 -8.24 -4.00 11.01
N GLY A 93 -7.52 -3.87 12.13
CA GLY A 93 -7.89 -2.95 13.20
C GLY A 93 -7.95 -1.51 12.73
N VAL A 94 -7.00 -1.08 11.88
CA VAL A 94 -6.97 0.27 11.30
C VAL A 94 -8.11 0.47 10.30
N LEU A 95 -8.32 -0.47 9.35
CA LEU A 95 -9.38 -0.39 8.35
C LEU A 95 -10.75 -0.24 9.00
N LYS A 96 -11.06 -1.11 9.98
CA LYS A 96 -12.31 -1.08 10.73
C LYS A 96 -12.49 0.24 11.48
N ARG A 97 -11.45 0.69 12.17
CA ARG A 97 -11.48 1.92 13.00
C ARG A 97 -11.68 3.18 12.15
N LEU A 98 -11.02 3.27 11.00
CA LEU A 98 -11.11 4.42 10.11
C LEU A 98 -12.31 4.36 9.15
N LYS A 99 -13.01 3.22 9.10
CA LYS A 99 -14.11 2.93 8.17
C LYS A 99 -13.65 3.15 6.72
N ILE A 100 -12.53 2.51 6.37
CA ILE A 100 -11.95 2.49 5.03
C ILE A 100 -11.89 1.04 4.54
N THR A 101 -11.90 0.84 3.23
CA THR A 101 -11.98 -0.49 2.61
C THR A 101 -10.60 -1.07 2.29
N ALA A 102 -9.65 -0.22 1.90
CA ALA A 102 -8.31 -0.66 1.52
C ALA A 102 -7.24 0.41 1.77
N VAL A 103 -5.99 -0.02 1.72
CA VAL A 103 -4.81 0.86 1.74
C VAL A 103 -4.06 0.74 0.42
N LEU A 104 -3.68 1.87 -0.16
CA LEU A 104 -2.73 1.92 -1.27
C LEU A 104 -1.42 2.51 -0.76
N ARG A 105 -0.29 1.86 -1.05
CA ARG A 105 1.03 2.32 -0.61
C ARG A 105 2.13 2.12 -1.64
N THR A 106 3.33 2.60 -1.32
CA THR A 106 4.56 2.38 -2.11
C THR A 106 5.68 1.85 -1.21
N ASN A 107 6.94 2.17 -1.46
CA ASN A 107 8.04 1.91 -0.53
C ASN A 107 8.30 0.43 -0.18
N GLN A 108 8.03 -0.50 -1.10
CA GLN A 108 8.70 -1.80 -1.15
C GLN A 108 9.03 -2.08 -2.61
N THR A 109 10.23 -2.63 -2.85
CA THR A 109 10.64 -2.99 -4.20
C THR A 109 10.44 -4.49 -4.39
N PHE A 110 9.85 -4.84 -5.52
CA PHE A 110 9.52 -6.20 -5.91
C PHE A 110 9.51 -6.28 -7.45
N SER A 111 9.57 -7.49 -7.99
CA SER A 111 9.69 -7.75 -9.43
C SER A 111 8.40 -7.47 -10.20
N ILE A 112 7.24 -7.64 -9.55
CA ILE A 112 5.92 -7.50 -10.14
C ILE A 112 5.34 -6.13 -9.72
N GLY A 113 5.16 -5.15 -10.61
CA GLY A 113 4.84 -3.74 -10.28
C GLY A 113 3.70 -3.44 -9.27
N LEU A 114 2.93 -4.43 -8.81
CA LEU A 114 2.07 -4.38 -7.64
C LEU A 114 2.25 -5.61 -6.73
N LEU A 115 2.10 -5.44 -5.42
CA LEU A 115 2.16 -6.51 -4.40
C LEU A 115 0.94 -6.45 -3.46
N PRO A 116 0.04 -7.45 -3.48
CA PRO A 116 -1.10 -7.56 -2.57
C PRO A 116 -0.69 -7.98 -1.15
N PHE A 117 -1.45 -7.56 -0.15
CA PHE A 117 -1.36 -8.01 1.24
C PHE A 117 -2.76 -7.99 1.88
N PRO A 118 -3.15 -8.96 2.73
CA PRO A 118 -2.39 -10.13 3.19
C PRO A 118 -2.40 -11.30 2.20
N SER A 119 -3.27 -11.26 1.18
CA SER A 119 -3.41 -12.31 0.18
C SER A 119 -3.77 -11.72 -1.17
N VAL A 120 -3.40 -12.42 -2.25
CA VAL A 120 -3.80 -12.10 -3.62
C VAL A 120 -5.31 -12.24 -3.81
N ALA A 121 -5.96 -13.23 -3.20
CA ALA A 121 -7.39 -13.47 -3.42
C ALA A 121 -8.32 -12.44 -2.76
N ALA A 122 -7.85 -11.78 -1.70
CA ALA A 122 -8.60 -10.76 -0.98
C ALA A 122 -7.65 -9.67 -0.43
N PRO A 123 -7.09 -8.81 -1.29
CA PRO A 123 -6.17 -7.77 -0.85
C PRO A 123 -6.87 -6.75 0.02
N LYS A 124 -6.25 -6.40 1.15
CA LYS A 124 -6.69 -5.27 1.99
C LYS A 124 -5.73 -4.08 1.84
N LEU A 125 -4.52 -4.36 1.40
CA LEU A 125 -3.48 -3.41 1.09
C LEU A 125 -2.82 -3.78 -0.23
N ILE A 126 -2.51 -2.79 -1.05
CA ILE A 126 -1.75 -2.98 -2.28
C ILE A 126 -0.54 -2.06 -2.24
N THR A 127 0.64 -2.64 -2.46
CA THR A 127 1.87 -1.87 -2.65
C THR A 127 2.12 -1.71 -4.14
N LEU A 128 2.40 -0.48 -4.57
CA LEU A 128 2.74 -0.15 -5.95
C LEU A 128 4.21 0.22 -6.07
N ASN A 129 4.84 -0.21 -7.15
CA ASN A 129 6.15 0.25 -7.56
C ASN A 129 6.11 0.68 -9.03
N SER A 130 6.25 1.98 -9.26
CA SER A 130 6.26 2.58 -10.60
C SER A 130 7.66 2.67 -11.21
N THR A 131 8.69 2.17 -10.54
CA THR A 131 10.08 2.23 -11.01
C THR A 131 10.39 1.01 -11.87
N HIS A 132 10.83 1.22 -13.10
CA HIS A 132 11.30 0.15 -13.98
C HIS A 132 12.77 -0.21 -13.67
N ARG A 133 13.14 -1.49 -13.87
CA ARG A 133 14.55 -1.98 -13.82
C ARG A 133 15.34 -1.76 -12.53
N MET A 134 14.69 -1.65 -11.36
CA MET A 134 15.39 -1.49 -10.06
C MET A 134 16.36 -2.63 -9.70
N TYR A 135 16.23 -3.83 -10.31
CA TYR A 135 16.98 -5.03 -9.90
C TYR A 135 17.67 -5.82 -11.03
N ARG A 136 17.76 -5.32 -12.27
CA ARG A 136 18.27 -6.12 -13.38
C ARG A 136 19.24 -5.32 -14.26
N LEU A 137 20.53 -5.56 -14.08
CA LEU A 137 21.58 -5.03 -14.94
C LEU A 137 21.87 -5.97 -16.14
N ASP A 138 21.53 -7.27 -16.04
CA ASP A 138 22.15 -8.28 -16.91
C ASP A 138 21.15 -9.18 -17.69
N GLU A 139 19.82 -8.97 -17.56
CA GLU A 139 18.81 -9.81 -18.21
C GLU A 139 17.99 -9.03 -19.24
N ASN A 140 17.70 -9.64 -20.40
CA ASN A 140 16.75 -9.14 -21.41
C ASN A 140 15.35 -9.06 -20.79
N ASP A 141 15.01 -7.90 -20.24
CA ASP A 141 13.77 -7.58 -19.57
C ASP A 141 12.65 -7.32 -20.60
N PRO A 142 11.52 -8.06 -20.58
CA PRO A 142 10.36 -7.79 -21.45
C PRO A 142 9.68 -6.44 -21.16
N GLY A 143 10.15 -5.69 -20.16
CA GLY A 143 9.73 -4.33 -19.84
C GLY A 143 8.77 -4.28 -18.66
N ASN A 144 8.75 -3.13 -17.99
CA ASN A 144 7.66 -2.72 -17.10
C ASN A 144 6.68 -1.92 -17.98
N PRO A 145 5.56 -2.49 -18.47
CA PRO A 145 4.62 -1.75 -19.27
C PRO A 145 3.90 -0.77 -18.34
N ASN A 146 4.43 0.45 -18.30
CA ASN A 146 3.83 1.69 -17.81
C ASN A 146 2.63 1.50 -16.88
N LEU A 147 2.93 1.56 -15.59
CA LEU A 147 2.04 1.34 -14.45
C LEU A 147 0.87 2.34 -14.40
N SER A 148 -0.08 2.24 -15.31
CA SER A 148 -1.44 2.73 -15.10
C SER A 148 -2.21 1.59 -14.45
N VAL A 149 -1.93 1.26 -13.19
CA VAL A 149 -2.70 0.24 -12.47
C VAL A 149 -4.02 0.87 -12.06
N VAL A 150 -5.08 0.64 -12.85
CA VAL A 150 -6.45 0.89 -12.41
C VAL A 150 -6.91 -0.35 -11.68
N LEU A 151 -7.10 -0.23 -10.36
CA LEU A 151 -7.71 -1.26 -9.54
C LEU A 151 -9.23 -1.06 -9.62
N CYS A 152 -9.88 -1.73 -10.56
CA CYS A 152 -11.34 -1.82 -10.55
C CYS A 152 -11.72 -2.97 -9.61
N TRP A 153 -12.57 -2.69 -8.62
CA TRP A 153 -13.06 -3.71 -7.68
C TRP A 153 -14.54 -3.94 -7.95
N ASP A 154 -14.86 -5.14 -8.41
CA ASP A 154 -16.23 -5.59 -8.62
C ASP A 154 -16.63 -6.53 -7.47
N GLU A 155 -17.82 -6.29 -6.91
CA GLU A 155 -18.42 -7.15 -5.89
C GLU A 155 -18.96 -8.40 -6.59
N VAL A 156 -18.55 -9.57 -6.10
CA VAL A 156 -18.95 -10.86 -6.67
C VAL A 156 -19.63 -11.67 -5.59
N ASP A 157 -20.88 -12.09 -5.83
CA ASP A 157 -21.55 -13.04 -4.96
C ASP A 157 -20.89 -14.41 -5.11
N LYS A 158 -20.35 -14.94 -4.01
CA LYS A 158 -19.80 -16.30 -3.99
C LYS A 158 -20.93 -17.32 -3.87
N SER A 159 -20.66 -18.53 -4.34
CA SER A 159 -21.61 -19.66 -4.30
C SER A 159 -22.05 -20.04 -2.88
N ASP A 160 -21.28 -19.68 -1.86
CA ASP A 160 -21.60 -19.87 -0.44
C ASP A 160 -22.44 -18.73 0.17
N GLY A 161 -22.86 -17.76 -0.64
CA GLY A 161 -23.61 -16.58 -0.20
C GLY A 161 -22.77 -15.50 0.47
N SER A 162 -21.44 -15.68 0.57
CA SER A 162 -20.53 -14.64 1.06
C SER A 162 -20.16 -13.66 -0.05
N LYS A 163 -19.88 -12.41 0.32
CA LYS A 163 -19.45 -11.38 -0.62
C LYS A 163 -17.95 -11.53 -0.89
N GLY A 164 -17.61 -11.79 -2.14
CA GLY A 164 -16.25 -11.76 -2.68
C GLY A 164 -15.97 -10.42 -3.36
N TYR A 165 -14.69 -10.11 -3.52
CA TYR A 165 -14.28 -8.96 -4.29
C TYR A 165 -13.23 -9.40 -5.30
N GLN A 166 -13.49 -9.11 -6.56
CA GLN A 166 -12.54 -9.37 -7.64
C GLN A 166 -11.93 -8.03 -8.05
N TYR A 167 -10.60 -7.97 -8.07
CA TYR A 167 -9.92 -6.82 -8.64
C TYR A 167 -9.55 -7.14 -10.10
N THR A 168 -9.85 -6.21 -10.99
CA THR A 168 -9.33 -6.24 -12.35
C THR A 168 -8.17 -5.26 -12.43
N ARG A 169 -6.97 -5.77 -12.72
CA ARG A 169 -5.84 -4.95 -13.12
C ARG A 169 -6.05 -4.51 -14.56
N ARG A 170 -6.42 -3.24 -14.79
CA ARG A 170 -6.33 -2.67 -16.14
C ARG A 170 -5.01 -1.97 -16.28
N ILE A 171 -4.24 -2.32 -17.31
CA ILE A 171 -3.01 -1.63 -17.73
C ILE A 171 -3.41 -0.80 -18.95
N ALA A 172 -3.18 0.51 -18.93
CA ALA A 172 -3.39 1.33 -20.12
C ALA A 172 -2.25 1.10 -21.12
N GLY A 173 -2.58 0.54 -22.31
CA GLY A 173 -1.62 0.08 -23.31
C GLY A 173 -1.36 -1.42 -23.18
N GLU A 174 -2.02 -2.23 -24.01
CA GLU A 174 -2.06 -3.70 -23.99
C GLU A 174 -0.68 -4.38 -23.94
N MET A 175 -0.57 -5.53 -23.26
CA MET A 175 0.58 -6.46 -23.33
C MET A 175 0.11 -7.92 -23.07
N PRO A 176 0.82 -8.95 -23.58
CA PRO A 176 0.25 -10.09 -24.30
C PRO A 176 -0.16 -11.26 -23.40
N GLU A 177 -1.03 -12.12 -23.91
CA GLU A 177 -1.67 -13.27 -23.25
C GLU A 177 -0.71 -14.29 -22.58
N LEU A 178 0.60 -14.23 -22.87
CA LEU A 178 1.60 -15.25 -22.52
C LEU A 178 2.29 -15.08 -21.16
N ILE A 179 2.02 -14.02 -20.37
CA ILE A 179 2.71 -13.79 -19.07
C ILE A 179 1.94 -14.40 -17.88
N ASN A 180 0.78 -15.04 -18.10
CA ASN A 180 -0.07 -15.60 -17.05
C ASN A 180 0.36 -16.97 -16.49
N GLU A 181 1.41 -17.62 -17.01
CA GLU A 181 1.71 -19.01 -16.65
C GLU A 181 2.75 -19.22 -15.55
N LYS A 182 3.40 -18.17 -15.02
CA LYS A 182 4.36 -18.38 -13.92
C LYS A 182 3.66 -18.27 -12.56
N LYS A 183 3.18 -19.42 -12.07
CA LYS A 183 2.98 -19.65 -10.64
C LYS A 183 4.30 -19.41 -9.92
N TYR A 184 4.32 -18.54 -8.92
CA TYR A 184 5.47 -18.35 -8.05
C TYR A 184 5.05 -18.69 -6.63
N ASP A 185 5.86 -19.54 -5.98
CA ASP A 185 5.73 -19.86 -4.57
C ASP A 185 6.19 -18.67 -3.72
N GLU A 186 5.40 -18.37 -2.67
CA GLU A 186 5.71 -17.34 -1.69
C GLU A 186 6.98 -17.70 -0.89
N VAL A 187 7.84 -16.71 -0.65
CA VAL A 187 8.86 -16.75 0.41
C VAL A 187 8.51 -15.72 1.46
#